data_AF-A0A967KVL5-F1
#
_entry.id   AF-A0A967KVL5-F1
#
_cell.length_a   1.000
_cell.length_b   1.000
_cell.length_c   1.000
_cell.angle_alpha   90.00
_cell.angle_beta   90.00
_cell.angle_gamma   90.00
#
_symmetry.space_group_name_H-M   'P 1'
#
loop_
_entity.id
_entity.type
_entity.pdbx_description
1 polymer ?
#
loop_
_entity_poly.entity_id
_entity_poly.type
_entity_poly.pdbx_seq_one_letter_code
_entity_poly.pdbx_strand_id
1 'polypeptide(L)' 'LDVIAEGVETRKQLEYLSSTYCNEIQGHYFAKPQTSEHLAKLLNSDYVKFGKMSSSSTGNSLLNG' A
#
# COMPACT_ATOMS: atom_id res chain seq x y z
N LEU A 1 23.29 -0.62 7.54
CA LEU A 1 22.28 -1.07 8.52
C LEU A 1 20.95 -0.69 7.93
N ASP A 2 20.14 -1.66 7.56
CA ASP A 2 18.82 -1.40 7.01
C ASP A 2 17.86 -1.16 8.18
N VAL A 3 17.10 -0.07 8.11
CA VAL A 3 16.20 0.37 9.17
C VAL A 3 14.80 0.51 8.62
N ILE A 4 13.85 -0.11 9.32
CA ILE A 4 12.42 0.00 9.02
C ILE A 4 11.73 0.93 10.01
N ALA A 5 10.97 1.89 9.49
CA ALA A 5 10.07 2.72 10.28
C ALA A 5 8.66 2.09 10.31
N GLU A 6 8.27 1.57 11.46
CA GLU A 6 6.94 0.99 11.68
C GLU A 6 5.95 2.01 12.27
N GLY A 7 4.66 1.82 11.99
CA GLY A 7 3.58 2.63 12.57
C GLY A 7 3.34 3.97 11.86
N VAL A 8 3.64 4.09 10.56
CA VAL A 8 3.33 5.31 9.79
C VAL A 8 1.83 5.37 9.45
N GLU A 9 1.13 6.37 9.96
CA GLU A 9 -0.32 6.51 9.83
C GLU A 9 -0.74 7.76 9.03
N THR A 10 0.15 8.73 8.89
CA THR A 10 -0.15 10.03 8.27
C THR A 10 0.86 10.43 7.21
N ARG A 11 0.41 11.26 6.26
CA ARG A 11 1.28 11.85 5.23
C ARG A 11 2.45 12.64 5.81
N LYS A 12 2.24 13.36 6.91
CA LYS A 12 3.29 14.14 7.57
C LYS A 12 4.40 13.27 8.15
N GLN A 13 4.05 12.11 8.73
CA GLN A 13 5.03 11.13 9.22
C GLN A 13 5.83 10.53 8.06
N LEU A 14 5.16 10.19 6.96
CA LEU A 14 5.82 9.71 5.75
C LEU A 14 6.81 10.77 5.23
N GLU A 15 6.37 12.01 5.03
CA GLU A 15 7.23 13.10 4.53
C GLU A 15 8.46 13.32 5.43
N TYR A 16 8.29 13.26 6.76
CA TYR A 16 9.41 13.33 7.70
C TYR A 16 10.38 12.16 7.53
N LEU A 17 9.88 10.91 7.52
CA LEU A 17 10.72 9.73 7.40
C LEU A 17 11.41 9.62 6.04
N SER A 18 10.74 10.01 4.96
CA SER A 18 11.31 10.09 3.60
C SER A 18 12.39 11.14 3.47
N SER A 19 12.42 12.16 4.35
CA SER A 19 13.53 13.11 4.41
C SER A 19 14.77 12.56 5.14
N THR A 20 14.62 11.41 5.82
CA THR A 20 15.72 10.68 6.44
C THR A 20 16.21 9.58 5.50
N TYR A 21 17.37 8.98 5.80
CA TYR A 21 17.88 7.81 5.07
C TYR A 21 17.13 6.49 5.41
N CYS A 22 15.88 6.58 5.89
CA CYS A 22 15.02 5.42 6.10
C CYS A 22 14.31 5.06 4.79
N ASN A 23 14.71 3.91 4.24
CA ASN A 23 14.28 3.40 2.94
C ASN A 23 13.12 2.39 3.04
N GLU A 24 12.81 1.90 4.23
CA GLU A 24 11.77 0.90 4.46
C GLU A 24 10.72 1.43 5.45
N ILE A 25 9.44 1.37 5.07
CA ILE A 25 8.35 1.95 5.85
C ILE A 25 7.18 0.98 5.91
N GLN A 26 6.61 0.81 7.09
CA GLN A 26 5.38 0.06 7.33
C GLN A 26 4.39 0.89 8.15
N GLY A 27 3.12 0.86 7.76
CA GLY A 27 2.07 1.43 8.60
C GLY A 27 0.70 1.54 7.92
N HIS A 28 -0.29 1.90 8.73
CA HIS A 28 -1.70 2.01 8.31
C HIS A 28 -1.94 3.06 7.23
N TYR A 29 -1.01 4.01 7.04
CA TYR A 29 -1.05 4.96 5.93
C TYR A 29 -1.05 4.25 4.57
N PHE A 30 -0.31 3.15 4.46
CA PHE A 30 -0.27 2.32 3.24
C PHE A 30 -1.37 1.28 3.25
N ALA A 31 -1.39 0.42 4.28
CA ALA A 31 -2.38 -0.64 4.40
C ALA A 31 -2.59 -1.01 5.87
N LYS A 32 -3.83 -1.37 6.21
CA LYS A 32 -4.13 -2.07 7.46
C LYS A 32 -3.51 -3.49 7.44
N PRO A 33 -3.36 -4.17 8.59
CA PRO A 33 -3.04 -5.59 8.61
C PRO A 33 -3.99 -6.37 7.70
N GLN A 34 -3.42 -7.19 6.82
CA GLN A 34 -4.19 -7.99 5.86
C GLN A 34 -4.29 -9.44 6.33
N THR A 35 -5.33 -10.13 5.88
CA THR A 35 -5.41 -11.59 6.07
C THR A 35 -4.34 -12.29 5.24
N SER A 36 -4.03 -13.53 5.60
CA SER A 36 -3.00 -14.31 4.90
C SER A 36 -3.34 -14.53 3.42
N GLU A 37 -4.62 -14.72 3.11
CA GLU A 37 -5.12 -14.97 1.76
C GLU A 37 -5.02 -13.73 0.89
N HIS A 38 -5.32 -12.56 1.47
CA HIS A 38 -5.19 -11.30 0.75
C HIS A 38 -3.72 -10.94 0.53
N LEU A 39 -2.88 -11.11 1.56
CA LEU A 39 -1.44 -10.90 1.43
C LEU A 39 -0.82 -11.81 0.36
N ALA A 40 -1.20 -13.09 0.32
CA ALA A 40 -0.72 -14.02 -0.71
C ALA A 40 -1.08 -13.57 -2.13
N LYS A 41 -2.30 -13.03 -2.34
CA LYS A 41 -2.70 -12.44 -3.62
C LYS A 41 -1.87 -11.22 -3.98
N LEU A 42 -1.60 -10.34 -3.00
CA LEU A 42 -0.76 -9.15 -3.19
C LEU A 42 0.68 -9.52 -3.58
N LEU A 43 1.26 -10.53 -2.92
CA LEU A 43 2.61 -10.99 -3.21
C LEU A 43 2.73 -11.72 -4.56
N ASN A 44 1.66 -12.40 -4.99
CA ASN A 44 1.65 -13.20 -6.21
C ASN A 44 1.11 -12.45 -7.44
N SER A 45 1.13 -11.13 -7.43
CA SER A 45 0.70 -10.31 -8.56
C SER A 45 1.78 -9.30 -8.91
N ASP A 46 1.87 -8.95 -10.20
CA ASP A 46 2.87 -8.02 -10.75
C ASP A 46 2.62 -6.55 -10.34
N TYR A 47 2.08 -6.27 -9.14
CA TYR A 47 1.39 -5.02 -8.79
C TYR A 47 2.10 -3.73 -9.25
N VAL A 48 1.62 -3.19 -10.38
CA VAL A 48 1.68 -1.78 -10.70
C VAL A 48 0.26 -1.25 -10.53
N LYS A 49 0.01 -0.48 -9.47
CA LYS A 49 -0.94 0.67 -9.36
C LYS A 49 -1.36 0.87 -7.90
N PHE A 50 -0.44 1.37 -7.07
CA PHE A 50 -0.84 2.06 -5.85
C PHE A 50 -1.33 3.46 -6.26
N GLY A 51 -2.66 3.66 -6.39
CA GLY A 51 -3.25 4.99 -6.62
C GLY A 51 -4.30 5.14 -7.72
N LYS A 52 -5.37 4.36 -7.74
CA LYS A 52 -6.62 4.78 -8.41
C LYS A 52 -7.63 5.30 -7.38
N MET A 53 -7.60 6.62 -7.18
CA MET A 53 -8.73 7.37 -6.62
C MET A 53 -9.45 8.04 -7.80
N SER A 54 -10.59 7.44 -8.17
CA SER A 54 -11.67 7.85 -9.10
C SER A 54 -11.41 8.88 -10.23
N SER A 55 -11.66 8.47 -11.49
CA SER A 55 -12.73 9.07 -12.32
C SER A 55 -12.97 8.29 -13.62
N SER A 56 -14.23 7.85 -13.80
CA SER A 56 -15.00 7.70 -15.05
C SER A 56 -14.46 6.87 -16.24
N SER A 57 -15.23 5.81 -16.55
CA SER A 57 -15.76 5.44 -17.89
C SER A 57 -15.40 4.05 -18.45
N THR A 58 -16.48 3.27 -18.63
CA THR A 58 -16.70 2.10 -19.52
C THR A 58 -16.26 0.69 -19.10
N GLY A 59 -17.27 -0.16 -18.84
CA GLY A 59 -17.38 -1.61 -19.12
C GLY A 59 -16.33 -2.54 -18.49
N ASN A 60 -16.65 -3.66 -17.85
CA ASN A 60 -17.75 -4.59 -18.02
C ASN A 60 -17.91 -5.40 -16.72
N SER A 61 -19.07 -6.02 -16.60
CA SER A 61 -19.42 -7.05 -15.61
C SER A 61 -18.25 -7.99 -15.29
N LEU A 62 -18.10 -8.31 -14.01
CA LEU A 62 -17.94 -9.65 -13.43
C LEU A 62 -17.28 -9.48 -12.07
N LEU A 63 -18.00 -9.84 -11.01
CA LEU A 63 -17.55 -10.64 -9.86
C LEU A 63 -18.74 -10.74 -8.89
N ASN A 64 -19.69 -11.61 -9.23
CA ASN A 64 -20.40 -12.39 -8.24
C ASN A 64 -19.53 -13.63 -7.99
N GLY A 65 -19.18 -13.89 -6.73
CA GLY A 65 -18.37 -15.01 -6.29
C GLY A 65 -17.65 -14.69 -5.00
#